data_AF-A0A369UPX8-F1
#
_entry.id   AF-A0A369UPX8-F1
#
_cell.length_a   1.000
_cell.length_b   1.000
_cell.length_c   1.000
_cell.angle_alpha   90.00
_cell.angle_beta   90.00
_cell.angle_gamma   90.00
#
_symmetry.space_group_name_H-M   'P 1'
#
loop_
_entity.id
_entity.type
_entity.pdbx_description
1 polymer ?
#
loop_
_entity_poly.entity_id
_entity_poly.type
_entity_poly.pdbx_seq_one_letter_code
_entity_poly.pdbx_strand_id
1 'polypeptide(L)'
;MTTDRETQVLLDATAAGIKSPRELANYMAQVTHESNGLNRLEESFRYTKGISQIPVQSAWRHGEAALESARLQAMQGKPEQLAELMYGGRNGNDQPGDGYTYRGRGYMQLTGKDNYRAAGEALGLDLVKHPELAAEPKNASKIALWYWETNVPEAAREDVKEATKAINGKYNGLEDRRERFASWEKKLTPEVMGRLSGEVGPVVPSATQRTHDTSTHTPAGGAALHLDGHADSIRKLQQGLSELGYTDAQHQALRADGHFGPATRSAVQAFQHDHGLKADGIAGPKTLEAIHRQSQLHETKAATTPSAPLPRLDHATHPDHALYQQARGAVQRLDTERQRTPDQHSDHLAAALVVAARRDGMNQIHHVMLSDDASRTFAVQGELKSPVKQVTHVETAEAVKTPIEQSSVAWKQLMQQKQPQEQSSPQLGSGDMTRRAP
;
A
#
# COMPACT_ATOMS: atom_id res chain seq x y z
N MET A 1 6.76 5.08 -10.28
CA MET A 1 5.90 6.27 -10.46
C MET A 1 5.48 6.76 -9.10
N THR A 2 5.43 8.08 -8.93
CA THR A 2 5.06 8.82 -7.73
C THR A 2 3.56 8.63 -7.44
N THR A 3 3.15 8.29 -6.22
CA THR A 3 1.72 8.11 -5.84
C THR A 3 0.97 9.45 -5.89
N ASP A 4 -0.37 9.44 -5.94
CA ASP A 4 -1.20 10.67 -5.92
C ASP A 4 -0.87 11.60 -4.74
N ARG A 5 -0.52 11.02 -3.57
CA ARG A 5 -0.11 11.78 -2.38
C ARG A 5 1.27 12.39 -2.52
N GLU A 6 2.24 11.62 -3.04
CA GLU A 6 3.58 12.14 -3.28
C GLU A 6 3.57 13.26 -4.34
N THR A 7 2.71 13.13 -5.36
CA THR A 7 2.51 14.17 -6.38
C THR A 7 1.94 15.44 -5.76
N GLN A 8 0.93 15.32 -4.89
CA GLN A 8 0.36 16.46 -4.17
C GLN A 8 1.40 17.18 -3.30
N VAL A 9 2.21 16.42 -2.54
CA VAL A 9 3.24 17.00 -1.66
C VAL A 9 4.33 17.71 -2.47
N LEU A 10 4.73 17.15 -3.62
CA LEU A 10 5.66 17.81 -4.55
C LEU A 10 5.08 19.09 -5.14
N LEU A 11 3.83 19.06 -5.60
CA LEU A 11 3.16 20.23 -6.17
C LEU A 11 3.00 21.35 -5.14
N ASP A 12 2.59 21.02 -3.91
CA ASP A 12 2.44 22.00 -2.84
C ASP A 12 3.79 22.64 -2.47
N ALA A 13 4.85 21.84 -2.36
CA ALA A 13 6.20 22.33 -2.09
C ALA A 13 6.75 23.22 -3.21
N THR A 14 6.57 22.83 -4.46
CA THR A 14 6.99 23.65 -5.61
C THR A 14 6.17 24.94 -5.70
N ALA A 15 4.86 24.88 -5.46
CA ALA A 15 3.99 26.05 -5.44
C ALA A 15 4.35 27.04 -4.31
N ALA A 16 4.89 26.54 -3.20
CA ALA A 16 5.42 27.37 -2.11
C ALA A 16 6.82 27.95 -2.36
N GLY A 17 7.45 27.59 -3.49
CA GLY A 17 8.72 28.17 -3.91
C GLY A 17 9.94 27.29 -3.70
N ILE A 18 9.77 26.03 -3.29
CA ILE A 18 10.88 25.06 -3.27
C ILE A 18 11.22 24.67 -4.72
N LYS A 19 12.22 25.33 -5.28
CA LYS A 19 12.65 25.17 -6.69
C LYS A 19 13.86 24.26 -6.86
N SER A 20 14.71 24.14 -5.84
CA SER A 20 15.88 23.26 -5.93
C SER A 20 15.43 21.80 -5.97
N PRO A 21 15.83 21.02 -7.00
CA PRO A 21 15.55 19.58 -7.03
C PRO A 21 16.15 18.86 -5.83
N ARG A 22 17.28 19.36 -5.32
CA ARG A 22 17.99 18.80 -4.16
C ARG A 22 17.25 19.09 -2.86
N GLU A 23 16.78 20.32 -2.67
CA GLU A 23 15.92 20.67 -1.54
C GLU A 23 14.62 19.85 -1.57
N LEU A 24 13.97 19.77 -2.72
CA LEU A 24 12.72 19.04 -2.89
C LEU A 24 12.90 17.53 -2.63
N ALA A 25 14.04 16.96 -3.03
CA ALA A 25 14.40 15.58 -2.69
C ALA A 25 14.59 15.38 -1.19
N ASN A 26 15.25 16.33 -0.50
CA ASN A 26 15.45 16.24 0.95
C ASN A 26 14.14 16.40 1.71
N TYR A 27 13.32 17.38 1.34
CA TYR A 27 11.98 17.55 1.88
C TYR A 27 11.17 16.25 1.75
N MET A 28 11.09 15.67 0.55
CA MET A 28 10.38 14.41 0.33
C MET A 28 10.98 13.24 1.12
N ALA A 29 12.29 13.17 1.27
CA ALA A 29 12.94 12.13 2.06
C ALA A 29 12.53 12.19 3.54
N GLN A 30 12.48 13.39 4.11
CA GLN A 30 12.07 13.60 5.50
C GLN A 30 10.58 13.30 5.68
N VAL A 31 9.72 13.88 4.85
CA VAL A 31 8.26 13.69 4.93
C VAL A 31 7.88 12.22 4.75
N THR A 32 8.48 11.51 3.80
CA THR A 32 8.20 10.08 3.58
C THR A 32 8.79 9.18 4.67
N HIS A 33 9.87 9.57 5.34
CA HIS A 33 10.37 8.86 6.53
C HIS A 33 9.37 8.98 7.70
N GLU A 34 8.98 10.20 8.06
CA GLU A 34 8.10 10.45 9.21
C GLU A 34 6.72 9.80 9.09
N SER A 35 6.22 9.68 7.86
CA SER A 35 4.87 9.21 7.56
C SER A 35 4.79 7.76 7.08
N ASN A 36 5.90 7.01 7.11
CA ASN A 36 5.98 5.67 6.52
C ASN A 36 5.49 5.64 5.05
N GLY A 37 6.07 6.51 4.22
CA GLY A 37 5.73 6.64 2.80
C GLY A 37 4.37 7.28 2.55
N LEU A 38 3.98 8.29 3.34
CA LEU A 38 2.68 8.98 3.28
C LEU A 38 1.47 8.09 3.60
N ASN A 39 1.69 6.96 4.27
CA ASN A 39 0.65 6.00 4.62
C ASN A 39 0.14 6.15 6.06
N ARG A 40 0.90 6.84 6.92
CA ARG A 40 0.55 7.09 8.31
C ARG A 40 0.24 8.58 8.52
N LEU A 41 -1.01 8.85 8.86
CA LEU A 41 -1.55 10.20 9.14
C LEU A 41 -1.95 10.40 10.60
N GLU A 42 -2.04 9.32 11.38
CA GLU A 42 -2.23 9.38 12.82
C GLU A 42 -1.25 8.43 13.51
N GLU A 43 -0.83 8.78 14.71
CA GLU A 43 -0.10 7.85 15.56
C GLU A 43 -0.98 6.73 16.12
N SER A 44 -0.34 5.60 16.41
CA SER A 44 -0.99 4.43 17.00
C SER A 44 -0.47 4.23 18.41
N PHE A 45 -1.39 3.97 19.35
CA PHE A 45 -1.09 3.63 20.73
C PHE A 45 -1.03 2.11 20.96
N ARG A 46 -0.93 1.32 19.90
CA ARG A 46 -0.95 -0.15 19.96
C ARG A 46 0.46 -0.74 20.13
N TYR A 47 0.93 -0.79 21.37
CA TYR A 47 2.18 -1.44 21.74
C TYR A 47 1.93 -2.87 22.25
N THR A 48 2.26 -3.90 21.46
CA THR A 48 1.88 -5.30 21.73
C THR A 48 2.91 -6.11 22.52
N LYS A 49 4.18 -5.71 22.54
CA LYS A 49 5.29 -6.45 23.15
C LYS A 49 5.71 -5.92 24.53
N GLY A 50 4.92 -5.01 25.12
CA GLY A 50 5.16 -4.42 26.45
C GLY A 50 5.55 -2.94 26.43
N ILE A 51 5.71 -2.36 27.63
CA ILE A 51 6.06 -0.94 27.81
C ILE A 51 7.38 -0.52 27.17
N SER A 52 8.32 -1.45 26.96
CA SER A 52 9.61 -1.18 26.30
C SER A 52 9.49 -0.65 24.86
N GLN A 53 8.33 -0.83 24.21
CA GLN A 53 8.06 -0.27 22.89
C GLN A 53 7.65 1.22 22.93
N ILE A 54 7.34 1.78 24.11
CA ILE A 54 6.87 3.16 24.25
C ILE A 54 8.07 4.11 24.17
N PRO A 55 8.18 4.94 23.11
CA PRO A 55 9.39 5.70 22.82
C PRO A 55 9.51 6.98 23.66
N VAL A 56 8.42 7.41 24.29
CA VAL A 56 8.34 8.69 25.01
C VAL A 56 8.85 8.53 26.43
N GLN A 57 10.13 8.86 26.64
CA GLN A 57 10.83 8.72 27.92
C GLN A 57 10.12 9.40 29.10
N SER A 58 9.42 10.52 28.88
CA SER A 58 8.71 11.22 29.96
C SER A 58 7.56 10.40 30.55
N ALA A 59 6.96 9.49 29.77
CA ALA A 59 5.87 8.62 30.23
C ALA A 59 6.35 7.66 31.33
N TRP A 60 7.63 7.28 31.29
CA TRP A 60 8.24 6.36 32.26
C TRP A 60 8.36 6.96 33.66
N ARG A 61 8.27 8.30 33.80
CA ARG A 61 8.32 8.98 35.11
C ARG A 61 7.12 8.65 36.00
N HIS A 62 6.03 8.16 35.42
CA HIS A 62 4.82 7.76 36.15
C HIS A 62 4.91 6.33 36.71
N GLY A 63 6.01 5.62 36.45
CA GLY A 63 6.26 4.26 36.91
C GLY A 63 5.74 3.19 35.96
N GLU A 64 6.41 2.03 35.96
CA GLU A 64 6.14 0.92 35.04
C GLU A 64 4.71 0.38 35.16
N ALA A 65 4.19 0.27 36.39
CA ALA A 65 2.84 -0.26 36.63
C ALA A 65 1.74 0.61 36.02
N ALA A 66 1.85 1.94 36.16
CA ALA A 66 0.90 2.88 35.57
C ALA A 66 0.98 2.86 34.04
N LEU A 67 2.19 2.81 33.49
CA LEU A 67 2.44 2.78 32.06
C LEU A 67 1.94 1.47 31.42
N GLU A 68 2.16 0.33 32.08
CA GLU A 68 1.67 -0.98 31.62
C GLU A 68 0.14 -1.07 31.69
N SER A 69 -0.47 -0.55 32.76
CA SER A 69 -1.93 -0.47 32.86
C SER A 69 -2.54 0.35 31.72
N ALA A 70 -1.98 1.54 31.45
CA ALA A 70 -2.40 2.40 30.36
C ALA A 70 -2.19 1.74 28.98
N ARG A 71 -1.08 1.01 28.79
CA ARG A 71 -0.81 0.23 27.57
C ARG A 71 -1.86 -0.85 27.33
N LEU A 72 -2.22 -1.60 28.36
CA LEU A 72 -3.25 -2.65 28.26
C LEU A 72 -4.63 -2.07 27.93
N GLN A 73 -4.98 -0.91 28.48
CA GLN A 73 -6.22 -0.20 28.11
C GLN A 73 -6.17 0.29 26.66
N ALA A 74 -5.04 0.84 26.20
CA ALA A 74 -4.86 1.23 24.82
C ALA A 74 -5.04 0.04 23.85
N MET A 75 -4.56 -1.15 24.20
CA MET A 75 -4.80 -2.37 23.43
C MET A 75 -6.28 -2.79 23.34
N GLN A 76 -7.11 -2.33 24.28
CA GLN A 76 -8.56 -2.54 24.31
C GLN A 76 -9.32 -1.41 23.61
N GLY A 77 -8.63 -0.50 22.93
CA GLY A 77 -9.23 0.64 22.23
C GLY A 77 -9.49 1.86 23.11
N LYS A 78 -8.86 1.94 24.29
CA LYS A 78 -8.93 3.09 25.21
C LYS A 78 -7.54 3.75 25.38
N PRO A 79 -7.03 4.45 24.35
CA PRO A 79 -5.66 4.96 24.33
C PRO A 79 -5.44 6.24 25.15
N GLU A 80 -6.50 6.87 25.65
CA GLU A 80 -6.48 8.23 26.20
C GLU A 80 -5.51 8.34 27.38
N GLN A 81 -5.55 7.37 28.30
CA GLN A 81 -4.65 7.37 29.45
C GLN A 81 -3.18 7.24 29.03
N LEU A 82 -2.90 6.40 28.03
CA LEU A 82 -1.52 6.23 27.55
C LEU A 82 -1.03 7.50 26.85
N ALA A 83 -1.87 8.12 26.03
CA ALA A 83 -1.56 9.38 25.38
C ALA A 83 -1.33 10.51 26.39
N GLU A 84 -2.12 10.54 27.48
CA GLU A 84 -1.94 11.50 28.56
C GLU A 84 -0.59 11.30 29.28
N LEU A 85 -0.18 10.07 29.56
CA LEU A 85 1.15 9.79 30.13
C LEU A 85 2.29 10.22 29.18
N MET A 86 2.09 10.09 27.86
CA MET A 86 3.08 10.45 26.86
C MET A 86 3.19 11.97 26.65
N TYR A 87 2.06 12.66 26.57
CA TYR A 87 1.98 14.02 26.04
C TYR A 87 1.31 15.03 26.97
N GLY A 88 0.66 14.61 28.05
CA GLY A 88 0.05 15.50 29.03
C GLY A 88 1.07 16.42 29.71
N GLY A 89 0.68 17.67 29.97
CA GLY A 89 1.53 18.69 30.59
C GLY A 89 2.67 19.19 29.71
N ARG A 90 2.63 18.98 28.38
CA ARG A 90 3.70 19.32 27.43
C ARG A 90 3.14 20.06 26.22
N ASN A 91 3.90 20.97 25.64
CA ASN A 91 3.56 21.67 24.38
C ASN A 91 2.12 22.22 24.36
N GLY A 92 1.71 22.86 25.46
CA GLY A 92 0.39 23.44 25.62
C GLY A 92 -0.72 22.47 25.99
N ASN A 93 -0.43 21.17 26.16
CA ASN A 93 -1.41 20.20 26.66
C ASN A 93 -1.60 20.41 28.17
N ASP A 94 -2.41 21.38 28.53
CA ASP A 94 -2.59 21.88 29.90
C ASP A 94 -3.89 21.38 30.55
N GLN A 95 -4.78 20.78 29.77
CA GLN A 95 -6.03 20.19 30.27
C GLN A 95 -6.01 18.66 30.20
N PRO A 96 -6.74 17.97 31.11
CA PRO A 96 -6.92 16.53 31.03
C PRO A 96 -7.48 16.11 29.66
N GLY A 97 -6.82 15.16 29.00
CA GLY A 97 -7.24 14.66 27.69
C GLY A 97 -6.61 15.39 26.50
N ASP A 98 -5.89 16.50 26.74
CA ASP A 98 -5.13 17.18 25.69
C ASP A 98 -4.06 16.26 25.09
N GLY A 99 -3.48 15.36 25.89
CA GLY A 99 -2.47 14.41 25.41
C GLY A 99 -2.98 13.52 24.28
N TYR A 100 -4.25 13.10 24.33
CA TYR A 100 -4.88 12.33 23.25
C TYR A 100 -5.44 13.22 22.14
N THR A 101 -6.04 14.35 22.50
CA THR A 101 -6.67 15.28 21.56
C THR A 101 -5.65 15.83 20.56
N TYR A 102 -4.48 16.24 21.05
CA TYR A 102 -3.38 16.80 20.27
C TYR A 102 -2.21 15.82 20.08
N ARG A 103 -2.55 14.53 19.94
CA ARG A 103 -1.61 13.47 19.53
C ARG A 103 -1.02 13.74 18.13
N GLY A 104 0.04 13.01 17.78
CA GLY A 104 0.73 13.06 16.50
C GLY A 104 -0.18 12.79 15.30
N ARG A 105 -0.33 13.77 14.41
CA ARG A 105 -1.04 13.64 13.13
C ARG A 105 -0.27 14.24 11.95
N GLY A 106 -0.73 13.90 10.75
CA GLY A 106 -0.15 14.37 9.50
C GLY A 106 1.21 13.75 9.20
N TYR A 107 1.79 14.16 8.07
CA TYR A 107 3.01 13.52 7.58
C TYR A 107 4.25 13.80 8.43
N MET A 108 4.26 14.89 9.20
CA MET A 108 5.37 15.29 10.08
C MET A 108 5.06 15.09 11.57
N GLN A 109 4.05 14.29 11.93
CA GLN A 109 3.68 13.98 13.32
C GLN A 109 3.49 15.24 14.21
N LEU A 110 2.64 16.18 13.75
CA LEU A 110 2.28 17.38 14.52
C LEU A 110 1.67 16.97 15.87
N THR A 111 2.30 17.37 16.97
CA THR A 111 1.96 16.91 18.33
C THR A 111 1.98 18.07 19.34
N GLY A 112 0.95 18.16 20.18
CA GLY A 112 0.80 19.16 21.24
C GLY A 112 0.00 20.40 20.81
N LYS A 113 -0.90 20.85 21.68
CA LYS A 113 -1.85 21.95 21.44
C LYS A 113 -1.21 23.24 20.91
N ASP A 114 -0.04 23.61 21.43
CA ASP A 114 0.67 24.82 20.98
C ASP A 114 1.10 24.71 19.52
N ASN A 115 1.57 23.53 19.11
CA ASN A 115 1.97 23.27 17.72
C ASN A 115 0.75 23.22 16.79
N TYR A 116 -0.36 22.63 17.24
CA TYR A 116 -1.64 22.67 16.51
C TYR A 116 -2.13 24.10 16.32
N ARG A 117 -2.04 24.94 17.36
CA ARG A 117 -2.40 26.36 17.29
C ARG A 117 -1.53 27.12 16.30
N ALA A 118 -0.20 26.99 16.40
CA ALA A 118 0.74 27.68 15.53
C ALA A 118 0.56 27.28 14.05
N ALA A 119 0.41 25.99 13.75
CA ALA A 119 0.14 25.51 12.40
C ALA A 119 -1.22 26.00 11.89
N GLY A 120 -2.24 25.97 12.75
CA GLY A 120 -3.59 26.41 12.42
C GLY A 120 -3.67 27.88 12.06
N GLU A 121 -3.04 28.74 12.87
CA GLU A 121 -2.94 30.18 12.61
C GLU A 121 -2.21 30.48 11.30
N ALA A 122 -1.08 29.81 11.04
CA ALA A 122 -0.30 30.01 9.82
C ALA A 122 -1.03 29.56 8.54
N LEU A 123 -1.87 28.52 8.64
CA LEU A 123 -2.54 27.90 7.49
C LEU A 123 -4.01 28.29 7.34
N GLY A 124 -4.56 29.08 8.26
CA GLY A 124 -5.98 29.42 8.30
C GLY A 124 -6.88 28.22 8.59
N LEU A 125 -6.42 27.28 9.41
CA LEU A 125 -7.14 26.06 9.82
C LEU A 125 -7.42 26.12 11.33
N ASP A 126 -8.66 25.88 11.77
CA ASP A 126 -8.97 25.80 13.21
C ASP A 126 -8.58 24.44 13.80
N LEU A 127 -7.27 24.17 13.85
CA LEU A 127 -6.70 22.90 14.32
C LEU A 127 -6.83 22.70 15.84
N VAL A 128 -7.12 23.77 16.60
CA VAL A 128 -7.34 23.65 18.05
C VAL A 128 -8.71 23.05 18.34
N LYS A 129 -9.75 23.48 17.61
CA LYS A 129 -11.10 22.91 17.74
C LYS A 129 -11.29 21.64 16.90
N HIS A 130 -10.61 21.55 15.76
CA HIS A 130 -10.71 20.46 14.80
C HIS A 130 -9.34 19.82 14.52
N PRO A 131 -8.71 19.17 15.53
CA PRO A 131 -7.38 18.57 15.36
C PRO A 131 -7.35 17.42 14.36
N GLU A 132 -8.48 16.77 14.08
CA GLU A 132 -8.63 15.74 13.04
C GLU A 132 -8.31 16.24 11.63
N LEU A 133 -8.47 17.55 11.36
CA LEU A 133 -8.11 18.15 10.08
C LEU A 133 -6.63 17.94 9.74
N ALA A 134 -5.75 17.81 10.74
CA ALA A 134 -4.34 17.56 10.52
C ALA A 134 -4.05 16.15 9.94
N ALA A 135 -4.99 15.21 10.03
CA ALA A 135 -4.90 13.89 9.43
C ALA A 135 -5.48 13.82 8.01
N GLU A 136 -6.09 14.89 7.50
CA GLU A 136 -6.54 14.95 6.11
C GLU A 136 -5.34 15.13 5.16
N PRO A 137 -5.18 14.33 4.10
CA PRO A 137 -3.98 14.38 3.23
C PRO A 137 -3.62 15.77 2.70
N LYS A 138 -4.62 16.57 2.31
CA LYS A 138 -4.40 17.93 1.80
C LYS A 138 -3.87 18.88 2.87
N ASN A 139 -4.41 18.81 4.09
CA ASN A 139 -3.94 19.64 5.19
C ASN A 139 -2.62 19.12 5.74
N ALA A 140 -2.43 17.81 5.80
CA ALA A 140 -1.17 17.17 6.19
C ALA A 140 0.00 17.58 5.30
N SER A 141 -0.23 17.73 3.98
CA SER A 141 0.75 18.28 3.03
C SER A 141 1.15 19.72 3.37
N LYS A 142 0.16 20.60 3.58
CA LYS A 142 0.39 22.00 3.97
C LYS A 142 1.09 22.14 5.33
N ILE A 143 0.70 21.32 6.30
CA ILE A 143 1.32 21.26 7.62
C ILE A 143 2.77 20.77 7.53
N ALA A 144 3.05 19.77 6.69
CA ALA A 144 4.41 19.28 6.48
C ALA A 144 5.32 20.35 5.89
N LEU A 145 4.82 21.11 4.91
CA LEU A 145 5.52 22.23 4.31
C LEU A 145 5.76 23.35 5.33
N TRP A 146 4.73 23.79 6.05
CA TRP A 146 4.85 24.80 7.11
C TRP A 146 5.88 24.37 8.16
N TYR A 147 5.86 23.10 8.58
CA TYR A 147 6.81 22.55 9.55
C TYR A 147 8.24 22.59 8.99
N TRP A 148 8.44 22.20 7.73
CA TRP A 148 9.73 22.26 7.05
C TRP A 148 10.30 23.68 7.03
N GLU A 149 9.49 24.65 6.58
CA GLU A 149 9.92 26.04 6.47
C GLU A 149 10.23 26.68 7.83
N THR A 150 9.46 26.31 8.85
CA THR A 150 9.60 26.84 10.22
C THR A 150 10.81 26.25 10.95
N ASN A 151 11.07 24.95 10.77
CA ASN A 151 12.04 24.23 11.63
C ASN A 151 13.36 23.92 10.94
N VAL A 152 13.44 23.91 9.61
CA VAL A 152 14.67 23.58 8.87
C VAL A 152 15.29 24.86 8.30
N PRO A 153 16.44 25.32 8.86
CA PRO A 153 17.15 26.50 8.36
C PRO A 153 17.50 26.33 6.90
N GLU A 154 17.42 27.40 6.11
CA GLU A 154 17.68 27.38 4.65
C GLU A 154 19.02 26.71 4.29
N ALA A 155 20.08 27.02 5.05
CA ALA A 155 21.41 26.42 4.87
C ALA A 155 21.46 24.89 5.11
N ALA A 156 20.48 24.31 5.79
CA ALA A 156 20.37 22.88 6.07
C ALA A 156 19.44 22.14 5.10
N ARG A 157 18.66 22.84 4.27
CA ARG A 157 17.57 22.25 3.48
C ARG A 157 18.04 21.31 2.36
N GLU A 158 19.28 21.44 1.90
CA GLU A 158 19.88 20.52 0.91
C GLU A 158 20.82 19.46 1.53
N ASP A 159 21.02 19.50 2.85
CA ASP A 159 21.82 18.53 3.59
C ASP A 159 20.91 17.63 4.43
N VAL A 160 20.81 16.35 4.04
CA VAL A 160 19.98 15.35 4.73
C VAL A 160 20.33 15.25 6.21
N LYS A 161 21.61 15.33 6.57
CA LYS A 161 22.06 15.17 7.95
C LYS A 161 21.66 16.38 8.80
N GLU A 162 21.90 17.58 8.30
CA GLU A 162 21.55 18.81 9.04
C GLU A 162 20.04 19.01 9.12
N ALA A 163 19.28 18.71 8.06
CA ALA A 163 17.82 18.68 8.09
C ALA A 163 17.27 17.65 9.08
N THR A 164 17.84 16.43 9.11
CA THR A 164 17.44 15.39 10.08
C THR A 164 17.65 15.86 11.52
N LYS A 165 18.78 16.53 11.79
CA LYS A 165 19.10 17.09 13.10
C LYS A 165 18.13 18.20 13.48
N ALA A 166 17.76 19.08 12.54
CA ALA A 166 16.78 20.13 12.77
C ALA A 166 15.39 19.58 13.11
N ILE A 167 14.95 18.52 12.40
CA ILE A 167 13.63 17.91 12.60
C ILE A 167 13.54 17.09 13.89
N ASN A 168 14.56 16.27 14.19
CA ASN A 168 14.51 15.29 15.29
C ASN A 168 15.32 15.68 16.53
N GLY A 169 16.14 16.74 16.45
CA GLY A 169 17.17 17.07 17.44
C GLY A 169 18.33 16.06 17.53
N LYS A 170 18.25 14.93 16.80
CA LYS A 170 19.20 13.80 16.78
C LYS A 170 19.26 13.21 15.36
N TYR A 171 20.11 12.22 15.14
CA TYR A 171 20.31 11.56 13.84
C TYR A 171 19.54 10.22 13.70
N ASN A 172 18.46 10.04 14.45
CA ASN A 172 17.67 8.80 14.39
C ASN A 172 17.05 8.64 13.00
N GLY A 173 17.22 7.44 12.41
CA GLY A 173 16.71 7.15 11.07
C GLY A 173 17.48 7.81 9.92
N LEU A 174 18.67 8.39 10.17
CA LEU A 174 19.44 9.11 9.15
C LEU A 174 19.73 8.27 7.90
N GLU A 175 20.03 6.97 8.05
CA GLU A 175 20.36 6.12 6.89
C GLU A 175 19.15 5.92 5.97
N ASP A 176 17.98 5.58 6.51
CA ASP A 176 16.75 5.46 5.71
C ASP A 176 16.40 6.80 5.03
N ARG A 177 16.63 7.95 5.70
CA ARG A 177 16.46 9.27 5.08
C ARG A 177 17.45 9.51 3.93
N ARG A 178 18.70 9.04 4.03
CA ARG A 178 19.69 9.11 2.94
C ARG A 178 19.28 8.26 1.75
N GLU A 179 18.80 7.04 1.99
CA GLU A 179 18.31 6.15 0.94
C GLU A 179 17.10 6.76 0.21
N ARG A 180 16.14 7.31 0.97
CA ARG A 180 14.98 8.03 0.40
C ARG A 180 15.40 9.25 -0.39
N PHE A 181 16.33 10.04 0.12
CA PHE A 181 16.89 11.20 -0.57
C PHE A 181 17.50 10.81 -1.92
N ALA A 182 18.38 9.80 -1.93
CA ALA A 182 18.99 9.31 -3.17
C ALA A 182 17.95 8.77 -4.17
N SER A 183 16.86 8.15 -3.67
CA SER A 183 15.74 7.72 -4.49
C SER A 183 14.99 8.92 -5.11
N TRP A 184 14.73 9.97 -4.33
CA TRP A 184 14.06 11.18 -4.81
C TRP A 184 14.91 12.00 -5.77
N GLU A 185 16.23 12.13 -5.55
CA GLU A 185 17.14 12.79 -6.50
C GLU A 185 17.08 12.14 -7.89
N LYS A 186 16.99 10.80 -7.95
CA LYS A 186 16.84 10.07 -9.22
C LYS A 186 15.49 10.30 -9.90
N LYS A 187 14.43 10.51 -9.11
CA LYS A 187 13.06 10.74 -9.61
C LYS A 187 12.86 12.17 -10.10
N LEU A 188 13.50 13.16 -9.47
CA LEU A 188 13.35 14.59 -9.77
C LEU A 188 14.28 15.02 -10.91
N THR A 189 14.08 14.42 -12.09
CA THR A 189 14.80 14.78 -13.31
C THR A 189 14.45 16.21 -13.76
N PRO A 190 15.28 16.86 -14.61
CA PRO A 190 14.96 18.18 -15.15
C PRO A 190 13.57 18.24 -15.83
N GLU A 191 13.16 17.16 -16.48
CA GLU A 191 11.83 17.06 -17.09
C GLU A 191 10.71 17.05 -16.04
N VAL A 192 10.87 16.28 -14.97
CA VAL A 192 9.90 16.26 -13.87
C VAL A 192 9.83 17.62 -13.18
N MET A 193 10.99 18.24 -12.91
CA MET A 193 11.06 19.58 -12.32
C MET A 193 10.39 20.63 -13.22
N GLY A 194 10.59 20.55 -14.55
CA GLY A 194 9.94 21.43 -15.52
C GLY A 194 8.41 21.25 -15.60
N ARG A 195 7.90 20.03 -15.36
CA ARG A 195 6.45 19.78 -15.24
C ARG A 195 5.90 20.32 -13.92
N LEU A 196 6.65 20.20 -12.82
CA LEU A 196 6.26 20.72 -11.50
C LEU A 196 6.28 22.26 -11.45
N SER A 197 7.22 22.92 -12.14
CA SER A 197 7.30 24.38 -12.24
C SER A 197 6.29 24.99 -13.23
N GLY A 198 5.63 24.16 -14.05
CA GLY A 198 4.73 24.62 -15.11
C GLY A 198 5.46 25.20 -16.34
N GLU A 199 6.78 25.03 -16.45
CA GLU A 199 7.61 25.60 -17.53
C GLU A 199 7.64 24.74 -18.81
N VAL A 200 7.33 23.45 -18.71
CA VAL A 200 7.27 22.54 -19.86
C VAL A 200 5.82 22.30 -20.27
N GLY A 201 5.33 23.05 -21.26
CA GLY A 201 4.12 22.68 -22.00
C GLY A 201 4.32 21.36 -22.76
N PRO A 202 3.24 20.63 -23.11
CA PRO A 202 3.39 19.30 -23.73
C PRO A 202 4.15 19.38 -25.06
N VAL A 203 5.28 18.69 -25.15
CA VAL A 203 6.10 18.52 -26.36
C VAL A 203 5.41 17.50 -27.28
N VAL A 204 5.07 17.92 -28.49
CA VAL A 204 4.58 17.04 -29.58
C VAL A 204 5.78 16.60 -30.43
N PRO A 205 6.00 15.30 -30.72
CA PRO A 205 7.01 14.90 -31.69
C PRO A 205 6.47 15.08 -33.12
N SER A 206 7.12 15.95 -33.90
CA SER A 206 6.96 16.05 -35.34
C SER A 206 7.46 14.78 -36.04
N ALA A 207 6.58 14.13 -36.80
CA ALA A 207 6.93 13.06 -37.73
C ALA A 207 7.30 13.64 -39.11
N THR A 208 8.43 13.21 -39.65
CA THR A 208 8.89 13.56 -40.99
C THR A 208 8.11 12.78 -42.05
N GLN A 209 7.35 13.52 -42.85
CA GLN A 209 7.02 13.36 -44.28
C GLN A 209 6.70 11.96 -44.86
N ARG A 210 5.46 11.83 -45.36
CA ARG A 210 5.21 11.49 -46.78
C ARG A 210 3.88 12.10 -47.27
N THR A 211 3.86 12.38 -48.57
CA THR A 211 3.08 13.32 -49.39
C THR A 211 1.67 12.86 -49.80
N HIS A 212 0.67 13.76 -49.78
CA HIS A 212 -0.08 14.30 -50.95
C HIS A 212 -1.40 15.00 -50.52
N ASP A 213 -1.65 16.17 -51.13
CA ASP A 213 -2.91 16.89 -51.47
C ASP A 213 -4.27 16.23 -51.14
N THR A 214 -5.38 16.90 -50.78
CA THR A 214 -5.85 18.30 -50.97
C THR A 214 -6.98 18.63 -49.96
N SER A 215 -7.02 19.88 -49.52
CA SER A 215 -8.12 20.74 -49.03
C SER A 215 -9.52 20.18 -48.67
N THR A 216 -9.97 20.34 -47.41
CA THR A 216 -10.90 21.40 -46.92
C THR A 216 -11.60 21.05 -45.59
N HIS A 217 -11.65 22.04 -44.68
CA HIS A 217 -12.55 22.23 -43.53
C HIS A 217 -12.36 21.43 -42.20
N THR A 218 -11.80 22.14 -41.22
CA THR A 218 -11.91 21.96 -39.74
C THR A 218 -13.30 22.52 -39.29
N PRO A 219 -13.95 22.12 -38.16
CA PRO A 219 -13.28 21.87 -36.89
C PRO A 219 -13.79 20.82 -35.90
N ALA A 220 -12.86 20.52 -34.97
CA ALA A 220 -13.01 20.08 -33.58
C ALA A 220 -13.40 18.63 -33.26
N GLY A 221 -12.50 17.95 -32.54
CA GLY A 221 -12.90 16.95 -31.54
C GLY A 221 -11.98 15.73 -31.38
N GLY A 222 -10.97 15.82 -30.51
CA GLY A 222 -10.44 14.65 -29.79
C GLY A 222 -8.91 14.50 -29.77
N ALA A 223 -8.35 14.58 -28.57
CA ALA A 223 -7.16 13.85 -28.08
C ALA A 223 -6.94 14.34 -26.64
N ALA A 224 -7.18 13.62 -25.55
CA ALA A 224 -6.82 12.24 -25.21
C ALA A 224 -5.32 11.94 -25.39
N LEU A 225 -4.58 12.13 -24.29
CA LEU A 225 -3.73 11.13 -23.61
C LEU A 225 -2.37 10.69 -24.24
N HIS A 226 -1.33 10.72 -23.40
CA HIS A 226 -0.01 10.08 -23.54
C HIS A 226 0.53 9.85 -22.11
N LEU A 227 1.12 8.73 -21.65
CA LEU A 227 1.64 7.48 -22.23
C LEU A 227 1.73 6.43 -21.08
N ASP A 228 1.77 5.15 -21.47
CA ASP A 228 2.20 3.96 -20.71
C ASP A 228 1.40 3.57 -19.45
N GLY A 229 0.29 2.88 -19.72
CA GLY A 229 -0.75 2.43 -18.78
C GLY A 229 -2.17 2.50 -19.38
N HIS A 230 -2.29 3.03 -20.60
CA HIS A 230 -3.56 3.28 -21.31
C HIS A 230 -4.41 2.04 -21.47
N ALA A 231 -3.83 0.93 -21.91
CA ALA A 231 -4.63 -0.28 -22.13
C ALA A 231 -5.24 -0.81 -20.84
N ASP A 232 -4.51 -0.81 -19.72
CA ASP A 232 -5.05 -1.29 -18.43
C ASP A 232 -6.04 -0.31 -17.81
N SER A 233 -5.84 1.00 -17.99
CA SER A 233 -6.77 2.01 -17.51
C SER A 233 -8.06 2.04 -18.34
N ILE A 234 -7.94 1.89 -19.66
CA ILE A 234 -9.08 1.74 -20.56
C ILE A 234 -9.79 0.40 -20.30
N ARG A 235 -9.05 -0.69 -20.03
CA ARG A 235 -9.62 -1.97 -19.59
C ARG A 235 -10.43 -1.83 -18.31
N LYS A 236 -9.87 -1.16 -17.29
CA LYS A 236 -10.57 -0.90 -16.02
C LYS A 236 -11.81 -0.03 -16.21
N LEU A 237 -11.73 0.98 -17.07
CA LEU A 237 -12.88 1.79 -17.45
C LEU A 237 -13.96 0.96 -18.16
N GLN A 238 -13.58 0.19 -19.19
CA GLN A 238 -14.48 -0.68 -19.94
C GLN A 238 -15.12 -1.73 -19.02
N GLN A 239 -14.34 -2.28 -18.08
CA GLN A 239 -14.80 -3.23 -17.08
C GLN A 239 -15.80 -2.59 -16.12
N GLY A 240 -15.49 -1.42 -15.54
CA GLY A 240 -16.41 -0.71 -14.65
C GLY A 240 -17.70 -0.29 -15.33
N LEU A 241 -17.65 0.17 -16.59
CA LEU A 241 -18.86 0.47 -17.37
C LEU A 241 -19.71 -0.78 -17.65
N SER A 242 -19.06 -1.90 -17.98
CA SER A 242 -19.74 -3.18 -18.24
C SER A 242 -20.38 -3.75 -16.97
N GLU A 243 -19.69 -3.69 -15.83
CA GLU A 243 -20.19 -4.09 -14.51
C GLU A 243 -21.39 -3.26 -14.04
N LEU A 244 -21.44 -1.99 -14.47
CA LEU A 244 -22.57 -1.09 -14.26
C LEU A 244 -23.69 -1.23 -15.30
N GLY A 245 -23.55 -2.15 -16.25
CA GLY A 245 -24.56 -2.49 -17.25
C GLY A 245 -24.57 -1.59 -18.50
N TYR A 246 -23.57 -0.73 -18.69
CA TYR A 246 -23.47 0.12 -19.87
C TYR A 246 -22.91 -0.65 -21.06
N THR A 247 -23.58 -0.52 -22.20
CA THR A 247 -23.26 -1.19 -23.47
C THR A 247 -22.78 -0.18 -24.52
N ASP A 248 -22.36 -0.68 -25.68
CA ASP A 248 -22.18 0.17 -26.86
C ASP A 248 -23.53 0.65 -27.46
N ALA A 249 -23.44 1.40 -28.56
CA ALA A 249 -24.59 1.97 -29.27
C ALA A 249 -25.50 0.91 -29.93
N GLN A 250 -25.07 -0.35 -30.01
CA GLN A 250 -25.84 -1.48 -30.55
C GLN A 250 -26.38 -2.38 -29.43
N HIS A 251 -26.30 -1.94 -28.17
CA HIS A 251 -26.66 -2.71 -26.98
C HIS A 251 -25.84 -3.97 -26.76
N GLN A 252 -24.61 -4.01 -27.29
CA GLN A 252 -23.68 -5.11 -27.06
C GLN A 252 -22.75 -4.80 -25.89
N ALA A 253 -22.43 -5.83 -25.11
CA ALA A 253 -21.55 -5.71 -23.96
C ALA A 253 -20.15 -5.24 -24.37
N LEU A 254 -19.59 -4.30 -23.61
CA LEU A 254 -18.25 -3.76 -23.85
C LEU A 254 -17.19 -4.83 -23.61
N ARG A 255 -16.27 -4.98 -24.55
CA ARG A 255 -15.06 -5.77 -24.36
C ARG A 255 -13.98 -4.92 -23.72
N ALA A 256 -13.39 -5.41 -22.63
CA ALA A 256 -12.23 -4.79 -21.99
C ALA A 256 -10.94 -5.13 -22.76
N ASP A 257 -10.83 -4.60 -23.98
CA ASP A 257 -9.68 -4.81 -24.86
C ASP A 257 -8.58 -3.75 -24.66
N GLY A 258 -8.84 -2.73 -23.83
CA GLY A 258 -7.91 -1.63 -23.57
C GLY A 258 -7.84 -0.60 -24.67
N HIS A 259 -8.76 -0.64 -25.64
CA HIS A 259 -8.84 0.31 -26.75
C HIS A 259 -10.03 1.25 -26.56
N PHE A 260 -9.77 2.55 -26.51
CA PHE A 260 -10.82 3.55 -26.38
C PHE A 260 -11.46 3.84 -27.75
N GLY A 261 -12.25 2.89 -28.25
CA GLY A 261 -12.96 2.98 -29.52
C GLY A 261 -14.34 3.64 -29.43
N PRO A 262 -15.08 3.72 -30.55
CA PRO A 262 -16.43 4.29 -30.60
C PRO A 262 -17.42 3.61 -29.64
N ALA A 263 -17.27 2.30 -29.42
CA ALA A 263 -18.07 1.54 -28.45
C ALA A 263 -17.85 2.05 -27.01
N THR A 264 -16.59 2.13 -26.57
CA THR A 264 -16.21 2.67 -25.25
C THR A 264 -16.67 4.11 -25.07
N ARG A 265 -16.51 4.95 -26.11
CA ARG A 265 -16.97 6.35 -26.10
C ARG A 265 -18.48 6.45 -25.90
N SER A 266 -19.26 5.64 -26.61
CA SER A 266 -20.74 5.63 -26.53
C SER A 266 -21.20 5.25 -25.12
N ALA A 267 -20.56 4.24 -24.52
CA ALA A 267 -20.84 3.82 -23.16
C ALA A 267 -20.48 4.89 -22.11
N VAL A 268 -19.35 5.57 -22.28
CA VAL A 268 -18.97 6.71 -21.42
C VAL A 268 -19.99 7.83 -21.54
N GLN A 269 -20.48 8.12 -22.74
CA GLN A 269 -21.52 9.13 -22.98
C GLN A 269 -22.83 8.79 -22.28
N ALA A 270 -23.29 7.54 -22.40
CA ALA A 270 -24.48 7.06 -21.72
C ALA A 270 -24.34 7.17 -20.19
N PHE A 271 -23.21 6.70 -19.64
CA PHE A 271 -22.91 6.84 -18.22
C PHE A 271 -22.91 8.30 -17.76
N GLN A 272 -22.24 9.18 -18.52
CA GLN A 272 -22.18 10.60 -18.18
C GLN A 272 -23.57 11.24 -18.18
N HIS A 273 -24.41 10.92 -19.17
CA HIS A 273 -25.80 11.39 -19.23
C HIS A 273 -26.61 10.94 -18.02
N ASP A 274 -26.58 9.65 -17.70
CA ASP A 274 -27.40 9.05 -16.63
C ASP A 274 -26.98 9.50 -15.23
N HIS A 275 -25.72 9.91 -15.08
CA HIS A 275 -25.16 10.42 -13.82
C HIS A 275 -25.05 11.96 -13.76
N GLY A 276 -25.71 12.68 -14.68
CA GLY A 276 -25.79 14.14 -14.66
C GLY A 276 -24.45 14.85 -14.90
N LEU A 277 -23.51 14.18 -15.56
CA LEU A 277 -22.23 14.73 -16.01
C LEU A 277 -22.36 15.28 -17.43
N LYS A 278 -21.37 16.06 -17.86
CA LYS A 278 -21.27 16.49 -19.26
C LYS A 278 -21.02 15.28 -20.16
N ALA A 279 -21.99 14.92 -21.01
CA ALA A 279 -21.95 13.76 -21.90
C ALA A 279 -21.08 13.98 -23.17
N ASP A 280 -19.81 14.31 -22.98
CA ASP A 280 -18.85 14.55 -24.06
C ASP A 280 -18.10 13.29 -24.54
N GLY A 281 -18.34 12.14 -23.89
CA GLY A 281 -17.79 10.85 -24.25
C GLY A 281 -16.32 10.70 -23.86
N ILE A 282 -15.82 11.64 -23.04
CA ILE A 282 -14.44 11.66 -22.56
C ILE A 282 -14.45 11.18 -21.11
N ALA A 283 -13.72 10.09 -20.83
CA ALA A 283 -13.57 9.59 -19.47
C ALA A 283 -12.52 10.42 -18.69
N GLY A 284 -12.85 11.68 -18.43
CA GLY A 284 -12.04 12.58 -17.59
C GLY A 284 -12.12 12.21 -16.11
N PRO A 285 -11.33 12.85 -15.22
CA PRO A 285 -11.23 12.49 -13.82
C PRO A 285 -12.57 12.42 -13.07
N LYS A 286 -13.48 13.38 -13.33
CA LYS A 286 -14.82 13.39 -12.74
C LYS A 286 -15.67 12.20 -13.20
N THR A 287 -15.55 11.81 -14.47
CA THR A 287 -16.26 10.66 -15.05
C THR A 287 -15.68 9.35 -14.54
N LEU A 288 -14.35 9.23 -14.44
CA LEU A 288 -13.68 8.06 -13.86
C LEU A 288 -14.00 7.90 -12.37
N GLU A 289 -14.00 8.97 -11.60
CA GLU A 289 -14.38 8.96 -10.19
C GLU A 289 -15.86 8.59 -10.02
N ALA A 290 -16.75 9.12 -10.86
CA ALA A 290 -18.16 8.76 -10.83
C ALA A 290 -18.38 7.28 -11.18
N ILE A 291 -17.69 6.75 -12.19
CA ILE A 291 -17.74 5.32 -12.55
C ILE A 291 -17.20 4.48 -11.39
N HIS A 292 -16.04 4.83 -10.83
CA HIS A 292 -15.44 4.09 -9.72
C HIS A 292 -16.32 4.12 -8.47
N ARG A 293 -16.90 5.27 -8.13
CA ARG A 293 -17.85 5.42 -7.02
C ARG A 293 -19.11 4.62 -7.28
N GLN A 294 -19.64 4.62 -8.50
CA GLN A 294 -20.83 3.87 -8.83
C GLN A 294 -20.55 2.36 -8.85
N SER A 295 -19.37 1.91 -9.31
CA SER A 295 -18.90 0.53 -9.20
C SER A 295 -18.77 0.11 -7.73
N GLN A 296 -18.21 0.96 -6.86
CA GLN A 296 -18.17 0.71 -5.42
C GLN A 296 -19.57 0.71 -4.77
N LEU A 297 -20.50 1.54 -5.24
CA LEU A 297 -21.90 1.54 -4.80
C LEU A 297 -22.65 0.31 -5.29
N HIS A 298 -22.34 -0.18 -6.50
CA HIS A 298 -22.83 -1.43 -7.05
C HIS A 298 -22.23 -2.63 -6.29
N GLU A 299 -20.96 -2.58 -5.92
CA GLU A 299 -20.28 -3.57 -5.07
C GLU A 299 -20.81 -3.56 -3.64
N THR A 300 -21.16 -2.40 -3.06
CA THR A 300 -21.74 -2.31 -1.70
C THR A 300 -23.23 -2.66 -1.66
N LYS A 301 -23.96 -2.42 -2.74
CA LYS A 301 -25.33 -2.93 -2.95
C LYS A 301 -25.33 -4.44 -3.27
N ALA A 302 -24.30 -4.94 -3.95
CA ALA A 302 -24.03 -6.36 -4.11
C ALA A 302 -23.52 -7.01 -2.80
N ALA A 303 -22.84 -6.26 -1.92
CA ALA A 303 -22.37 -6.71 -0.60
C ALA A 303 -23.41 -6.58 0.52
N THR A 304 -24.57 -5.96 0.25
CA THR A 304 -25.79 -6.12 1.07
C THR A 304 -26.66 -7.28 0.59
N THR A 305 -26.21 -7.98 -0.46
CA THR A 305 -26.45 -9.42 -0.64
C THR A 305 -25.23 -10.13 -0.01
N PRO A 306 -25.35 -11.28 0.69
CA PRO A 306 -24.21 -11.82 1.44
C PRO A 306 -23.03 -12.14 0.51
N SER A 307 -21.92 -11.40 0.61
CA SER A 307 -20.68 -11.76 -0.08
C SER A 307 -20.11 -13.01 0.59
N ALA A 308 -20.04 -14.11 -0.17
CA ALA A 308 -19.55 -15.38 0.32
C ALA A 308 -18.12 -15.25 0.90
N PRO A 309 -17.79 -15.96 2.00
CA PRO A 309 -16.43 -16.03 2.52
C PRO A 309 -15.48 -16.59 1.45
N LEU A 310 -14.19 -16.25 1.52
CA LEU A 310 -13.17 -16.89 0.67
C LEU A 310 -13.36 -18.42 0.73
N PRO A 311 -13.35 -19.11 -0.42
CA PRO A 311 -13.56 -20.54 -0.46
C PRO A 311 -12.51 -21.24 0.42
N ARG A 312 -12.90 -22.30 1.13
CA ARG A 312 -11.94 -23.13 1.86
C ARG A 312 -10.96 -23.80 0.89
N LEU A 313 -9.82 -24.27 1.38
CA LEU A 313 -8.78 -24.93 0.58
C LEU A 313 -9.31 -26.13 -0.26
N ASP A 314 -10.35 -26.81 0.21
CA ASP A 314 -11.01 -27.94 -0.46
C ASP A 314 -11.98 -27.53 -1.58
N HIS A 315 -12.31 -26.25 -1.73
CA HIS A 315 -13.16 -25.76 -2.81
C HIS A 315 -12.38 -25.48 -4.10
N ALA A 316 -12.96 -25.87 -5.23
CA ALA A 316 -12.34 -25.77 -6.56
C ALA A 316 -11.96 -24.33 -6.99
N THR A 317 -12.61 -23.31 -6.41
CA THR A 317 -12.34 -21.90 -6.69
C THR A 317 -11.22 -21.30 -5.85
N HIS A 318 -10.63 -22.07 -4.92
CA HIS A 318 -9.50 -21.60 -4.12
C HIS A 318 -8.22 -21.54 -4.97
N PRO A 319 -7.42 -20.45 -4.91
CA PRO A 319 -6.20 -20.30 -5.71
C PRO A 319 -5.18 -21.43 -5.49
N ASP A 320 -5.15 -22.00 -4.28
CA ASP A 320 -4.29 -23.13 -3.93
C ASP A 320 -5.00 -24.49 -3.90
N HIS A 321 -6.18 -24.60 -4.52
CA HIS A 321 -6.89 -25.88 -4.60
C HIS A 321 -6.04 -26.99 -5.21
N ALA A 322 -5.25 -26.68 -6.24
CA ALA A 322 -4.36 -27.64 -6.88
C ALA A 322 -3.25 -28.15 -5.92
N LEU A 323 -2.69 -27.27 -5.09
CA LEU A 323 -1.69 -27.65 -4.10
C LEU A 323 -2.31 -28.47 -2.95
N TYR A 324 -3.56 -28.15 -2.57
CA TYR A 324 -4.34 -28.94 -1.63
C TYR A 324 -4.61 -30.36 -2.15
N GLN A 325 -4.99 -30.52 -3.43
CA GLN A 325 -5.19 -31.85 -4.01
C GLN A 325 -3.90 -32.68 -4.03
N GLN A 326 -2.74 -32.05 -4.28
CA GLN A 326 -1.44 -32.72 -4.20
C GLN A 326 -1.12 -33.19 -2.77
N ALA A 327 -1.30 -32.30 -1.77
CA ALA A 327 -1.11 -32.64 -0.36
C ALA A 327 -2.04 -33.78 0.07
N ARG A 328 -3.32 -33.68 -0.29
CA ARG A 328 -4.34 -34.68 0.04
C ARG A 328 -4.01 -36.03 -0.57
N GLY A 329 -3.66 -36.10 -1.85
CA GLY A 329 -3.25 -37.34 -2.51
C GLY A 329 -2.00 -37.96 -1.88
N ALA A 330 -1.04 -37.15 -1.43
CA ALA A 330 0.15 -37.64 -0.75
C ALA A 330 -0.14 -38.15 0.67
N VAL A 331 -1.01 -37.47 1.44
CA VAL A 331 -1.47 -37.94 2.76
C VAL A 331 -2.28 -39.23 2.63
N GLN A 332 -3.14 -39.36 1.63
CA GLN A 332 -3.91 -40.59 1.39
C GLN A 332 -3.01 -41.80 1.06
N ARG A 333 -1.93 -41.58 0.30
CA ARG A 333 -0.91 -42.61 0.06
C ARG A 333 -0.22 -43.00 1.36
N LEU A 334 0.17 -42.02 2.17
CA LEU A 334 0.77 -42.26 3.48
C LEU A 334 -0.19 -43.06 4.40
N ASP A 335 -1.47 -42.69 4.45
CA ASP A 335 -2.47 -43.44 5.22
C ASP A 335 -2.54 -44.89 4.75
N THR A 336 -2.62 -45.10 3.43
CA THR A 336 -2.66 -46.45 2.84
C THR A 336 -1.41 -47.28 3.18
N GLU A 337 -0.22 -46.67 3.07
CA GLU A 337 1.05 -47.30 3.47
C GLU A 337 1.09 -47.66 4.96
N ARG A 338 0.41 -46.88 5.80
CA ARG A 338 0.25 -47.13 7.24
C ARG A 338 -1.00 -47.95 7.58
N GLN A 339 -1.69 -48.51 6.59
CA GLN A 339 -2.92 -49.29 6.76
C GLN A 339 -4.05 -48.51 7.45
N ARG A 340 -4.04 -47.18 7.35
CA ARG A 340 -5.17 -46.31 7.71
C ARG A 340 -6.06 -46.05 6.50
N THR A 341 -7.35 -45.89 6.77
CA THR A 341 -8.30 -45.34 5.80
C THR A 341 -8.27 -43.82 5.89
N PRO A 342 -8.14 -43.09 4.76
CA PRO A 342 -8.23 -41.64 4.79
C PRO A 342 -9.54 -41.14 5.39
N ASP A 343 -9.45 -40.15 6.26
CA ASP A 343 -10.58 -39.58 6.99
C ASP A 343 -10.48 -38.05 7.08
N GLN A 344 -11.33 -37.43 7.88
CA GLN A 344 -11.33 -35.98 8.08
C GLN A 344 -10.00 -35.46 8.65
N HIS A 345 -9.30 -36.25 9.47
CA HIS A 345 -7.99 -35.87 10.00
C HIS A 345 -6.93 -35.87 8.89
N SER A 346 -7.05 -36.75 7.90
CA SER A 346 -6.21 -36.74 6.69
C SER A 346 -6.40 -35.43 5.90
N ASP A 347 -7.64 -34.95 5.77
CA ASP A 347 -7.95 -33.69 5.09
C ASP A 347 -7.44 -32.47 5.89
N HIS A 348 -7.52 -32.49 7.22
CA HIS A 348 -6.93 -31.47 8.10
C HIS A 348 -5.40 -31.41 7.99
N LEU A 349 -4.74 -32.57 8.04
CA LEU A 349 -3.29 -32.70 7.88
C LEU A 349 -2.84 -32.19 6.50
N ALA A 350 -3.55 -32.55 5.43
CA ALA A 350 -3.28 -32.05 4.08
C ALA A 350 -3.39 -30.51 4.01
N ALA A 351 -4.43 -29.93 4.61
CA ALA A 351 -4.60 -28.47 4.63
C ALA A 351 -3.49 -27.75 5.41
N ALA A 352 -3.07 -28.29 6.56
CA ALA A 352 -1.97 -27.72 7.35
C ALA A 352 -0.63 -27.79 6.59
N LEU A 353 -0.38 -28.87 5.85
CA LEU A 353 0.80 -29.02 5.01
C LEU A 353 0.82 -28.00 3.85
N VAL A 354 -0.33 -27.62 3.28
CA VAL A 354 -0.40 -26.53 2.29
C VAL A 354 0.04 -25.20 2.88
N VAL A 355 -0.40 -24.87 4.10
CA VAL A 355 0.01 -23.64 4.79
C VAL A 355 1.51 -23.64 5.06
N ALA A 356 2.06 -24.75 5.56
CA ALA A 356 3.49 -24.89 5.82
C ALA A 356 4.34 -24.83 4.53
N ALA A 357 3.88 -25.51 3.46
CA ALA A 357 4.52 -25.48 2.14
C ALA A 357 4.59 -24.05 1.61
N ARG A 358 3.48 -23.32 1.66
CA ARG A 358 3.46 -21.92 1.26
C ARG A 358 4.32 -21.05 2.16
N ARG A 359 4.37 -21.30 3.47
CA ARG A 359 5.22 -20.56 4.41
C ARG A 359 6.70 -20.68 4.05
N ASP A 360 7.10 -21.84 3.56
CA ASP A 360 8.51 -22.13 3.25
C ASP A 360 8.82 -21.98 1.75
N GLY A 361 7.87 -21.45 0.96
CA GLY A 361 8.07 -21.08 -0.45
C GLY A 361 7.91 -22.22 -1.44
N MET A 362 7.36 -23.35 -1.00
CA MET A 362 7.05 -24.50 -1.85
C MET A 362 5.79 -24.22 -2.68
N ASN A 363 5.83 -24.64 -3.94
CA ASN A 363 4.72 -24.49 -4.90
C ASN A 363 4.12 -25.84 -5.31
N GLN A 364 4.74 -26.95 -4.89
CA GLN A 364 4.31 -28.32 -5.16
C GLN A 364 4.58 -29.23 -3.97
N ILE A 365 3.76 -30.26 -3.79
CA ILE A 365 3.97 -31.34 -2.80
C ILE A 365 3.97 -32.67 -3.54
N HIS A 366 5.12 -33.34 -3.59
CA HIS A 366 5.27 -34.63 -4.28
C HIS A 366 5.10 -35.80 -3.31
N HIS A 367 5.70 -35.69 -2.13
CA HIS A 367 5.68 -36.73 -1.10
C HIS A 367 5.31 -36.15 0.26
N VAL A 368 4.67 -36.97 1.09
CA VAL A 368 4.42 -36.69 2.50
C VAL A 368 4.94 -37.86 3.32
N MET A 369 5.69 -37.58 4.38
CA MET A 369 6.37 -38.60 5.20
C MET A 369 6.20 -38.27 6.68
N LEU A 370 6.13 -39.29 7.53
CA LEU A 370 6.17 -39.12 8.99
C LEU A 370 7.60 -39.25 9.51
N SER A 371 7.92 -38.54 10.59
CA SER A 371 9.09 -38.86 11.42
C SER A 371 8.96 -40.27 12.03
N ASP A 372 10.08 -40.84 12.46
CA ASP A 372 10.12 -42.18 13.07
C ASP A 372 9.22 -42.29 14.31
N ASP A 373 9.10 -41.21 15.08
CA ASP A 373 8.23 -41.09 16.26
C ASP A 373 6.82 -40.56 15.94
N ALA A 374 6.51 -40.33 14.66
CA ALA A 374 5.28 -39.73 14.16
C ALA A 374 4.92 -38.33 14.71
N SER A 375 5.81 -37.68 15.47
CA SER A 375 5.57 -36.34 16.02
C SER A 375 5.42 -35.28 14.92
N ARG A 376 6.12 -35.46 13.79
CA ARG A 376 6.11 -34.52 12.67
C ARG A 376 5.75 -35.17 11.36
N THR A 377 5.01 -34.44 10.55
CA THR A 377 4.73 -34.80 9.16
C THR A 377 5.46 -33.84 8.24
N PHE A 378 6.25 -34.38 7.32
CA PHE A 378 7.04 -33.65 6.34
C PHE A 378 6.35 -33.64 4.98
N ALA A 379 6.29 -32.48 4.34
CA ALA A 379 5.98 -32.38 2.92
C ALA A 379 7.27 -32.12 2.13
N VAL A 380 7.43 -32.84 1.02
CA VAL A 380 8.64 -32.80 0.19
C VAL A 380 8.30 -32.37 -1.24
N GLN A 381 9.06 -31.41 -1.76
CA GLN A 381 9.05 -31.00 -3.16
C GLN A 381 10.31 -31.53 -3.87
N GLY A 382 10.12 -32.31 -4.93
CA GLY A 382 11.17 -32.98 -5.69
C GLY A 382 11.36 -34.44 -5.29
N GLU A 383 12.30 -35.12 -5.94
CA GLU A 383 12.59 -36.54 -5.68
C GLU A 383 13.24 -36.76 -4.31
N LEU A 384 12.87 -37.83 -3.60
CA LEU A 384 13.36 -38.11 -2.24
C LEU A 384 14.90 -38.20 -2.13
N LYS A 385 15.55 -38.74 -3.16
CA LYS A 385 17.01 -38.89 -3.22
C LYS A 385 17.74 -37.66 -3.77
N SER A 386 17.00 -36.65 -4.24
CA SER A 386 17.60 -35.43 -4.76
C SER A 386 18.26 -34.61 -3.63
N PRO A 387 19.46 -34.04 -3.86
CA PRO A 387 20.10 -33.13 -2.92
C PRO A 387 19.45 -31.74 -2.89
N VAL A 388 18.64 -31.39 -3.90
CA VAL A 388 17.97 -30.08 -4.02
C VAL A 388 16.48 -30.12 -3.65
N LYS A 389 15.99 -31.21 -3.06
CA LYS A 389 14.61 -31.30 -2.58
C LYS A 389 14.35 -30.23 -1.52
N GLN A 390 13.14 -29.67 -1.52
CA GLN A 390 12.67 -28.80 -0.43
C GLN A 390 11.82 -29.62 0.53
N VAL A 391 11.96 -29.36 1.82
CA VAL A 391 11.23 -30.06 2.87
C VAL A 391 10.68 -29.04 3.85
N THR A 392 9.39 -29.14 4.15
CA THR A 392 8.73 -28.44 5.26
C THR A 392 8.12 -29.47 6.22
N HIS A 393 7.68 -29.02 7.39
CA HIS A 393 6.99 -29.88 8.35
C HIS A 393 5.88 -29.15 9.12
N VAL A 394 4.99 -29.98 9.66
CA VAL A 394 4.00 -29.61 10.68
C VAL A 394 4.08 -30.58 11.85
N GLU A 395 3.67 -30.14 13.02
CA GLU A 395 3.43 -31.01 14.16
C GLU A 395 2.18 -31.85 13.89
N THR A 396 2.33 -33.18 13.79
CA THR A 396 1.28 -34.08 13.32
C THR A 396 0.03 -33.99 14.20
N ALA A 397 0.22 -33.96 15.52
CA ALA A 397 -0.88 -33.96 16.50
C ALA A 397 -1.69 -32.66 16.49
N GLU A 398 -1.06 -31.53 16.15
CA GLU A 398 -1.75 -30.24 15.98
C GLU A 398 -2.46 -30.22 14.62
N ALA A 399 -1.75 -30.58 13.56
CA ALA A 399 -2.24 -30.53 12.19
C ALA A 399 -3.52 -31.35 11.96
N VAL A 400 -3.60 -32.56 12.54
CA VAL A 400 -4.81 -33.40 12.43
C VAL A 400 -6.02 -32.80 13.17
N LYS A 401 -5.79 -31.98 14.20
CA LYS A 401 -6.86 -31.35 15.00
C LYS A 401 -7.28 -29.99 14.47
N THR A 402 -6.48 -29.37 13.60
CA THR A 402 -6.77 -28.06 13.00
C THR A 402 -7.74 -28.22 11.83
N PRO A 403 -9.00 -27.76 11.95
CA PRO A 403 -9.97 -27.86 10.86
C PRO A 403 -9.50 -27.11 9.62
N ILE A 404 -9.88 -27.61 8.45
CA ILE A 404 -9.50 -27.01 7.16
C ILE A 404 -9.97 -25.55 7.02
N GLU A 405 -11.04 -25.15 7.70
CA GLU A 405 -11.50 -23.77 7.81
C GLU A 405 -10.43 -22.89 8.47
N GLN A 406 -9.85 -23.35 9.57
CA GLN A 406 -8.79 -22.63 10.28
C GLN A 406 -7.51 -22.59 9.45
N SER A 407 -7.15 -23.69 8.79
CA SER A 407 -6.03 -23.73 7.84
C SER A 407 -6.26 -22.79 6.64
N SER A 408 -7.50 -22.65 6.15
CA SER A 408 -7.86 -21.72 5.07
C SER A 408 -7.74 -20.26 5.51
N VAL A 409 -8.10 -19.96 6.76
CA VAL A 409 -7.88 -18.63 7.36
C VAL A 409 -6.39 -18.36 7.55
N ALA A 410 -5.62 -19.33 8.06
CA ALA A 410 -4.18 -19.21 8.24
C ALA A 410 -3.46 -19.01 6.89
N TRP A 411 -3.89 -19.72 5.85
CA TRP A 411 -3.42 -19.53 4.48
C TRP A 411 -3.66 -18.11 3.98
N LYS A 412 -4.89 -17.58 4.17
CA LYS A 412 -5.24 -16.21 3.76
C LYS A 412 -4.33 -15.19 4.45
N GLN A 413 -4.14 -15.33 5.77
CA GLN A 413 -3.28 -14.43 6.54
C GLN A 413 -1.82 -14.52 6.08
N LEU A 414 -1.34 -15.75 5.81
CA LEU A 414 0.00 -15.97 5.29
C LEU A 414 0.19 -15.31 3.93
N MET A 415 -0.76 -15.44 3.00
CA MET A 415 -0.68 -14.79 1.69
C MET A 415 -0.73 -13.27 1.79
N GLN A 416 -1.51 -12.72 2.72
CA GLN A 416 -1.53 -11.28 2.99
C GLN A 416 -0.20 -10.77 3.60
N GLN A 417 0.51 -11.62 4.34
CA GLN A 417 1.85 -11.32 4.86
C GLN A 417 2.96 -11.55 3.82
N LYS A 418 2.75 -12.46 2.86
CA LYS A 418 3.70 -12.85 1.82
C LYS A 418 3.56 -12.11 0.51
N GLN A 419 2.43 -11.45 0.28
CA GLN A 419 2.38 -10.39 -0.71
C GLN A 419 3.49 -9.40 -0.37
N PRO A 420 4.49 -9.18 -1.23
CA PRO A 420 5.19 -7.92 -1.19
C PRO A 420 4.11 -6.85 -1.28
N GLN A 421 4.16 -5.77 -0.49
CA GLN A 421 3.71 -4.51 -1.08
C GLN A 421 4.49 -4.43 -2.40
N GLU A 422 3.82 -4.48 -3.54
CA GLU A 422 4.48 -4.53 -4.85
C GLU A 422 5.55 -3.43 -4.93
N GLN A 423 6.83 -3.84 -4.77
CA GLN A 423 8.09 -3.31 -5.30
C GLN A 423 9.26 -3.58 -4.35
N SER A 424 9.77 -4.81 -4.39
CA SER A 424 11.15 -5.08 -3.98
C SER A 424 11.69 -6.30 -4.73
N SER A 425 12.35 -6.05 -5.85
CA SER A 425 13.31 -6.97 -6.47
C SER A 425 14.69 -6.32 -6.44
N PRO A 426 15.71 -6.94 -5.86
CA PRO A 426 17.10 -6.69 -6.24
C PRO A 426 17.52 -7.73 -7.29
N GLN A 427 17.82 -7.27 -8.50
CA GLN A 427 18.49 -8.07 -9.52
C GLN A 427 19.98 -7.66 -9.50
N LEU A 428 20.84 -8.55 -9.01
CA LEU A 428 22.30 -8.45 -9.12
C LEU A 428 22.72 -9.11 -10.44
N GLY A 429 23.47 -8.34 -11.24
CA GLY A 429 24.10 -8.81 -12.47
C GLY A 429 25.30 -9.71 -12.20
N SER A 430 25.42 -10.73 -13.04
CA SER A 430 26.60 -11.52 -13.32
C SER A 430 27.81 -10.63 -13.66
N GLY A 431 28.89 -10.75 -12.89
CA GLY A 431 30.22 -10.35 -13.32
C GLY A 431 30.98 -11.57 -13.81
N ASP A 432 31.12 -11.72 -15.13
CA ASP A 432 32.18 -12.54 -15.72
C ASP A 432 33.34 -11.60 -16.07
N MET A 433 34.48 -11.83 -15.41
CA MET A 433 35.75 -11.18 -15.68
C MET A 433 36.48 -11.98 -16.74
N THR A 434 36.72 -11.39 -17.92
CA THR A 434 37.80 -11.86 -18.78
C THR A 434 38.61 -10.72 -19.43
N ARG A 435 39.92 -10.76 -19.09
CA ARG A 435 41.14 -10.43 -19.86
C ARG A 435 41.93 -9.20 -19.36
N ARG A 436 43.03 -9.48 -18.64
CA ARG A 436 44.44 -9.66 -19.10
C ARG A 436 45.13 -8.28 -19.18
N ALA A 437 45.97 -7.90 -18.20
CA ALA A 437 47.32 -8.41 -17.91
C ALA A 437 48.26 -8.28 -19.12
N PRO A 438 49.49 -7.75 -18.97
CA PRO A 438 50.57 -8.15 -19.86
C PRO A 438 50.95 -9.61 -19.60
#